data_AF-A0A822Y7I8-F1
#
_entry.id   AF-A0A822Y7I8-F1
#
_cell.length_a   1.000
_cell.length_b   1.000
_cell.length_c   1.000
_cell.angle_alpha   90.00
_cell.angle_beta   90.00
_cell.angle_gamma   90.00
#
_symmetry.space_group_name_H-M   'P 1'
#
loop_
_entity.id
_entity.type
_entity.pdbx_description
1 polymer ?
#
loop_
_entity_poly.entity_id
_entity_poly.type
_entity_poly.pdbx_seq_one_letter_code
_entity_poly.pdbx_strand_id
1 'polypeptide(L)' 'MITWHPPEIGSFKFNFDECFMGNPGQLGDGDAVRDATGTIKISFCGAVDVSNSLRDELLEVIK' A
#
# COMPACT_ATOMS: atom_id res chain seq x y z
N MET A 1 -17.94 -3.18 9.16
CA MET A 1 -17.41 -3.87 7.96
C MET A 1 -17.31 -2.80 6.88
N ILE A 2 -16.11 -2.46 6.42
CA ILE A 2 -15.94 -1.50 5.32
C ILE A 2 -16.12 -2.30 4.03
N THR A 3 -17.16 -1.97 3.26
CA THR A 3 -17.42 -2.61 1.96
C THR A 3 -16.36 -2.13 0.97
N TRP A 4 -15.64 -3.06 0.36
CA TRP A 4 -14.68 -2.72 -0.70
C TRP A 4 -15.43 -2.27 -1.95
N HIS A 5 -15.10 -1.08 -2.45
CA HIS A 5 -15.61 -0.57 -3.72
C HIS A 5 -14.60 -0.82 -4.84
N PRO A 6 -14.97 -1.58 -5.89
CA PRO A 6 -14.11 -1.80 -7.05
C PRO A 6 -13.90 -0.48 -7.81
N PRO A 7 -12.73 -0.31 -8.47
CA PRO A 7 -12.55 0.78 -9.42
C PRO A 7 -13.44 0.58 -10.66
N GLU A 8 -13.64 1.64 -11.44
CA GLU A 8 -14.34 1.56 -12.72
C GLU A 8 -13.60 0.63 -13.71
N ILE A 9 -14.34 0.02 -14.64
CA ILE A 9 -13.76 -0.83 -15.68
C ILE A 9 -12.77 0.00 -16.52
N GLY A 10 -11.55 -0.51 -16.68
CA GLY A 10 -10.45 0.19 -17.34
C GLY A 10 -9.54 0.96 -16.38
N SER A 11 -9.87 1.01 -15.09
CA SER A 11 -9.03 1.59 -14.04
C SER A 11 -8.42 0.52 -13.13
N PHE A 12 -7.33 0.90 -12.46
CA PHE A 12 -6.71 0.10 -11.40
C PHE A 12 -6.88 0.79 -10.06
N LYS A 13 -7.04 -0.02 -9.02
CA LYS A 13 -6.99 0.43 -7.62
C LYS A 13 -5.65 0.03 -7.03
N PHE A 14 -4.90 1.02 -6.59
CA PHE A 14 -3.67 0.85 -5.83
C PHE A 14 -4.03 0.80 -4.35
N ASN A 15 -3.61 -0.28 -3.70
CA ASN A 15 -3.77 -0.48 -2.27
C ASN A 15 -2.39 -0.70 -1.67
N PHE A 16 -1.97 0.28 -0.89
CA PHE A 16 -0.74 0.29 -0.14
C PHE A 16 -1.04 0.18 1.36
N ASP A 17 -0.14 -0.44 2.11
CA ASP A 17 -0.20 -0.53 3.56
C ASP A 17 1.21 -0.69 4.13
N GLU A 18 1.53 0.15 5.11
CA GLU A 18 2.84 0.16 5.77
C GLU A 18 2.75 -0.44 7.18
N CYS A 19 3.80 -1.15 7.59
CA CYS A 19 3.94 -1.71 8.92
C CYS A 19 5.25 -1.28 9.58
N PHE A 20 5.19 -1.00 10.89
CA PHE A 20 6.33 -0.51 11.67
C PHE A 20 6.62 -1.42 12.86
N MET A 21 7.86 -1.87 13.00
CA MET A 21 8.38 -2.53 14.21
C MET A 21 9.02 -1.50 15.15
N GLY A 22 8.16 -0.79 15.90
CA GLY A 22 8.55 0.34 16.75
C GLY A 22 8.44 1.68 16.01
N ASN A 23 8.26 2.79 16.74
CA ASN A 23 8.14 4.12 16.14
C ASN A 23 9.03 5.14 16.88
N PRO A 24 10.21 5.52 16.34
CA PRO A 24 10.78 5.08 15.06
C PRO A 24 11.31 3.63 15.12
N GLY A 25 11.24 2.91 14.01
CA GLY A 25 11.58 1.48 13.95
C GLY A 25 11.68 0.97 12.52
N GLN A 26 11.90 -0.34 12.37
CA GLN A 26 12.02 -0.96 11.06
C GLN A 26 10.68 -0.95 10.35
N LEU A 27 10.69 -0.60 9.06
CA LEU A 27 9.50 -0.43 8.24
C LEU A 27 9.41 -1.55 7.22
N GLY A 28 8.20 -2.05 7.02
CA GLY A 28 7.85 -2.95 5.93
C GLY A 28 6.66 -2.40 5.17
N ASP A 29 6.73 -2.46 3.85
CA ASP A 29 5.70 -1.98 2.94
C ASP A 29 5.10 -3.17 2.15
N GLY A 30 3.80 -3.11 1.90
CA GLY A 30 2.99 -4.09 1.20
C GLY A 30 1.99 -3.44 0.24
N ASP A 31 2.19 -3.71 -1.04
CA ASP A 31 1.45 -3.09 -2.13
C ASP A 31 0.66 -4.09 -2.98
N ALA A 32 -0.53 -3.70 -3.42
CA ALA A 32 -1.35 -4.47 -4.36
C ALA A 32 -2.08 -3.58 -5.37
N VAL A 33 -1.91 -3.90 -6.66
CA VAL A 33 -2.66 -3.30 -7.78
C VAL A 33 -3.76 -4.25 -8.21
N ARG A 34 -5.02 -3.80 -8.12
CA ARG A 34 -6.21 -4.61 -8.45
C ARG A 34 -7.01 -4.00 -9.58
N ASP A 35 -7.58 -4.84 -10.43
CA ASP A 35 -8.54 -4.40 -11.44
C ASP A 35 -9.97 -4.30 -10.88
N ALA A 36 -10.92 -3.87 -11.72
CA ALA A 36 -12.34 -3.77 -11.40
C ALA A 36 -13.01 -5.10 -10.99
N THR A 37 -12.40 -6.25 -11.30
CA THR A 37 -12.89 -7.57 -10.88
C THR A 37 -12.39 -7.95 -9.48
N GLY A 38 -11.51 -7.14 -8.89
CA GLY A 38 -10.82 -7.44 -7.65
C GLY A 38 -9.59 -8.35 -7.83
N THR A 39 -9.24 -8.69 -9.07
CA THR A 39 -8.06 -9.51 -9.36
C THR A 39 -6.80 -8.69 -9.13
N ILE A 40 -5.89 -9.21 -8.29
CA ILE A 40 -4.55 -8.65 -8.13
C ILE A 40 -3.78 -8.89 -9.43
N LYS A 41 -3.33 -7.81 -10.06
CA LYS A 41 -2.46 -7.88 -11.24
C LYS A 41 -0.99 -7.88 -10.84
N ILE A 42 -0.67 -7.13 -9.81
CA ILE A 42 0.70 -6.91 -9.35
C ILE A 42 0.66 -6.75 -7.83
N SER A 43 1.63 -7.34 -7.15
CA SER A 43 1.84 -7.18 -5.72
C SER A 43 3.33 -7.07 -5.41
N PHE A 44 3.69 -6.20 -4.49
CA PHE A 44 5.06 -6.01 -4.04
C PHE A 44 5.12 -5.99 -2.52
N CYS A 45 6.26 -6.39 -1.97
CA CYS A 45 6.57 -6.15 -0.57
C CYS A 45 8.05 -5.80 -0.42
N GLY A 46 8.35 -4.88 0.48
CA GLY A 46 9.69 -4.37 0.69
C GLY A 46 9.96 -4.12 2.16
N ALA A 47 11.18 -4.39 2.62
CA ALA A 47 11.66 -3.81 3.87
C ALA A 47 12.25 -2.43 3.52
N VAL A 48 11.67 -1.38 4.10
CA VAL A 48 12.18 -0.01 3.98
C VAL A 48 13.02 0.30 5.22
N ASP A 49 14.03 1.14 5.05
CA ASP A 49 14.95 1.53 6.12
C ASP A 49 14.21 2.22 7.29
N VAL A 50 14.90 2.48 8.40
CA VAL A 50 14.28 3.04 9.62
C VAL A 50 13.59 4.38 9.32
N SER A 51 12.25 4.40 9.43
CA SER A 51 11.41 5.56 9.19
C SER A 51 10.36 5.73 10.32
N ASN A 52 9.55 6.79 10.25
CA ASN A 52 8.39 6.98 11.11
C ASN A 52 7.11 6.97 10.28
N SER A 53 6.00 6.60 10.92
CA SER A 53 4.74 6.26 10.22
C SER A 53 4.15 7.35 9.35
N LEU A 54 4.30 8.62 9.73
CA LEU A 54 3.69 9.71 8.97
C LEU A 54 4.53 10.15 7.77
N ARG A 55 5.84 9.88 7.80
CA ARG A 55 6.75 10.29 6.73
C ARG A 55 6.66 9.35 5.55
N ASP A 56 6.48 8.06 5.79
CA ASP A 56 6.50 7.06 4.73
C ASP A 56 5.16 6.97 4.00
N GLU A 57 4.03 6.96 4.74
CA GLU A 57 2.68 7.10 4.15
C GLU A 57 2.57 8.30 3.19
N LEU A 58 3.28 9.40 3.48
CA LEU A 58 3.34 10.56 2.59
C LEU A 58 4.22 10.31 1.36
N LEU A 59 5.37 9.63 1.52
CA LEU A 59 6.27 9.33 0.40
C LEU A 59 5.67 8.34 -0.58
N GLU A 60 4.90 7.37 -0.09
CA GLU A 60 4.22 6.36 -0.91
C GLU A 60 3.17 6.97 -1.85
N VAL A 61 2.48 8.02 -1.41
CA VAL A 61 1.51 8.74 -2.26
C VAL A 61 2.19 9.61 -3.32
N ILE A 62 3.44 10.05 -3.11
CA ILE A 62 4.09 11.07 -3.94
C ILE A 62 5.16 10.48 -4.89
N LYS A 63 5.65 9.26 -4.64
CA LYS A 63 6.66 8.59 -5.48
C LYS A 63 6.04 7.71 -6.56
#